data_AF-A0A2N7VND3-F1
#
_entry.id   AF-A0A2N7VND3-F1
#
_cell.length_a   1.000
_cell.length_b   1.000
_cell.length_c   1.000
_cell.angle_alpha   90.00
_cell.angle_beta   90.00
_cell.angle_gamma   90.00
#
_symmetry.space_group_name_H-M   'P 1'
#
loop_
_entity.id
_entity.type
_entity.pdbx_description
1 polymer ?
#
loop_
_entity_poly.entity_id
_entity_poly.type
_entity_poly.pdbx_seq_one_letter_code
_entity_poly.pdbx_strand_id
1 'polypeptide(L)'
;MDKIIAKLTRVREMRRDVVLAQVRRQEAVVEAARDEWRRAEDEVKRLIAAKFEAGRVLTSQRLGEPRSARELVGVGIDWQLFDDRIEAARELTVPALARVREETARLDELREQLRRADAKRDQAERTAERLTRAATQRAEAADEARAEEAALRVAIAPLGEHEG
;
A
#
# COMPACT_ATOMS: atom_id res chain seq x y z
N MET A 1 0.45 34.89 9.56
CA MET A 1 1.17 33.65 9.92
C MET A 1 0.24 32.44 9.75
N ASP A 2 -1.02 32.52 10.18
CA ASP A 2 -2.04 31.45 10.08
C ASP A 2 -2.28 30.91 8.67
N LYS A 3 -2.36 31.79 7.66
CA LYS A 3 -2.54 31.37 6.26
C LYS A 3 -1.40 30.48 5.73
N ILE A 4 -0.17 30.65 6.23
CA ILE A 4 1.00 29.88 5.79
C ILE A 4 0.96 28.47 6.40
N ILE A 5 0.66 28.38 7.70
CA ILE A 5 0.60 27.10 8.41
C ILE A 5 -0.58 26.27 7.89
N ALA A 6 -1.76 26.87 7.72
CA ALA A 6 -2.92 26.20 7.14
C ALA A 6 -2.63 25.68 5.72
N LYS A 7 -1.91 26.46 4.90
CA LYS A 7 -1.48 26.02 3.57
C LYS A 7 -0.48 24.86 3.66
N LEU A 8 0.45 24.88 4.60
CA LEU A 8 1.41 23.79 4.81
C LEU A 8 0.71 22.49 5.23
N THR A 9 -0.20 22.55 6.20
CA THR A 9 -1.00 21.39 6.66
C THR A 9 -1.78 20.80 5.49
N ARG A 10 -2.49 21.63 4.72
CA ARG A 10 -3.24 21.19 3.53
C ARG A 10 -2.35 20.51 2.48
N VAL A 11 -1.14 21.04 2.24
CA VAL A 11 -0.17 20.41 1.32
C VAL A 11 0.29 19.05 1.86
N ARG A 12 0.44 18.89 3.18
CA ARG A 12 0.81 17.61 3.79
C ARG A 12 -0.33 16.58 3.70
N GLU A 13 -1.56 16.99 3.94
CA GLU A 13 -2.76 16.16 3.74
C GLU A 13 -2.87 15.69 2.29
N MET A 14 -2.78 16.61 1.31
CA MET A 14 -2.81 16.25 -0.10
C MET A 14 -1.70 15.25 -0.48
N ARG A 15 -0.48 15.45 0.04
CA ARG A 15 0.62 14.49 -0.22
C ARG A 15 0.34 13.12 0.39
N ARG A 16 -0.21 13.06 1.60
CA ARG A 16 -0.63 11.81 2.24
C ARG A 16 -1.68 11.10 1.38
N ASP A 17 -2.70 11.83 0.91
CA ASP A 17 -3.79 11.25 0.12
C ASP A 17 -3.30 10.71 -1.23
N VAL A 18 -2.36 11.40 -1.87
CA VAL A 18 -1.71 10.91 -3.10
C VAL A 18 -0.97 9.60 -2.83
N VAL A 19 -0.18 9.51 -1.76
CA VAL A 19 0.56 8.30 -1.41
C VAL A 19 -0.40 7.17 -1.02
N LEU A 20 -1.47 7.47 -0.27
CA LEU A 20 -2.50 6.50 0.07
C LEU A 20 -3.18 5.94 -1.19
N ALA A 21 -3.48 6.78 -2.18
CA ALA A 21 -4.01 6.34 -3.46
C ALA A 21 -3.01 5.47 -4.25
N GLN A 22 -1.71 5.77 -4.16
CA GLN A 22 -0.66 4.92 -4.74
C GLN A 22 -0.60 3.55 -4.04
N VAL A 23 -0.64 3.50 -2.71
CA VAL A 23 -0.69 2.24 -1.93
C VAL A 23 -1.87 1.38 -2.39
N ARG A 24 -3.08 1.94 -2.43
CA ARG A 24 -4.29 1.19 -2.84
C ARG A 24 -4.19 0.64 -4.26
N ARG A 25 -3.64 1.41 -5.19
CA ARG A 25 -3.39 0.94 -6.56
C ARG A 25 -2.37 -0.19 -6.59
N GLN A 26 -1.29 -0.06 -5.82
CA GLN A 26 -0.27 -1.10 -5.74
C GLN A 26 -0.80 -2.38 -5.07
N GLU A 27 -1.68 -2.27 -4.08
CA GLU A 27 -2.37 -3.43 -3.49
C GLU A 27 -3.16 -4.21 -4.55
N ALA A 28 -3.89 -3.50 -5.43
CA ALA A 28 -4.58 -4.15 -6.55
C ALA A 28 -3.61 -4.82 -7.55
N VAL A 29 -2.44 -4.23 -7.81
CA VAL A 29 -1.39 -4.82 -8.66
C VAL A 29 -0.82 -6.10 -8.02
N VAL A 30 -0.57 -6.08 -6.72
CA VAL A 30 -0.08 -7.26 -5.97
C VAL A 30 -1.12 -8.38 -6.01
N GLU A 31 -2.40 -8.08 -5.80
CA GLU A 31 -3.46 -9.10 -5.90
C GLU A 31 -3.58 -9.67 -7.30
N ALA A 32 -3.50 -8.85 -8.35
CA ALA A 32 -3.47 -9.34 -9.72
C ALA A 32 -2.28 -10.27 -10.01
N ALA A 33 -1.08 -9.93 -9.50
CA ALA A 33 0.09 -10.80 -9.61
C ALA A 33 -0.08 -12.12 -8.84
N ARG A 34 -0.72 -12.09 -7.66
CA ARG A 34 -1.05 -13.29 -6.88
C ARG A 34 -2.05 -14.18 -7.59
N ASP A 35 -3.05 -13.59 -8.24
CA ASP A 35 -4.02 -14.32 -9.07
C ASP A 35 -3.33 -14.98 -10.27
N GLU A 36 -2.42 -14.27 -10.95
CA GLU A 36 -1.64 -14.80 -12.07
C GLU A 36 -0.77 -15.99 -11.63
N TRP A 37 -0.06 -15.87 -10.52
CA TRP A 37 0.73 -16.96 -9.96
C TRP A 37 -0.15 -18.17 -9.57
N ARG A 38 -1.29 -17.94 -8.91
CA ARG A 38 -2.24 -19.01 -8.57
C ARG A 38 -2.76 -19.76 -9.81
N ARG A 39 -3.09 -19.04 -10.88
CA ARG A 39 -3.51 -19.65 -12.16
C ARG A 39 -2.41 -20.52 -12.76
N ALA A 40 -1.15 -20.06 -12.72
CA ALA A 40 -0.02 -20.84 -13.21
C ALA A 40 0.18 -22.12 -12.37
N GLU A 41 0.07 -22.05 -11.05
CA GLU A 41 0.14 -23.24 -10.19
C GLU A 41 -1.02 -24.21 -10.43
N ASP A 42 -2.24 -23.69 -10.59
CA ASP A 42 -3.42 -24.52 -10.80
C ASP A 42 -3.36 -25.24 -12.15
N GLU A 43 -2.75 -24.64 -13.16
CA GLU A 43 -2.47 -25.31 -14.44
C GLU A 43 -1.51 -26.49 -14.26
N VAL A 44 -0.43 -26.31 -13.48
CA VAL A 44 0.49 -27.41 -13.15
C VAL A 44 -0.26 -28.54 -12.43
N LYS A 45 -1.08 -28.21 -11.42
CA LYS A 45 -1.89 -29.21 -10.70
C LYS A 45 -2.87 -29.93 -11.63
N ARG A 46 -3.52 -29.20 -12.54
CA ARG A 46 -4.45 -29.75 -13.53
C ARG A 46 -3.75 -30.73 -14.47
N LEU A 47 -2.57 -30.39 -14.98
CA LEU A 47 -1.79 -31.26 -15.86
C LEU A 47 -1.30 -32.52 -15.14
N ILE A 48 -0.85 -32.39 -13.88
CA ILE A 48 -0.48 -33.53 -13.03
C ILE A 48 -1.68 -34.46 -12.81
N ALA A 49 -2.85 -33.90 -12.46
CA ALA A 49 -4.08 -34.68 -12.27
C ALA A 49 -4.49 -35.40 -13.56
N ALA A 50 -4.43 -34.72 -14.70
CA ALA A 50 -4.73 -35.30 -16.02
C ALA A 50 -3.76 -36.44 -16.36
N LYS A 51 -2.46 -36.27 -16.07
CA LYS A 51 -1.44 -37.32 -16.25
C LYS A 51 -1.76 -38.56 -15.42
N PHE A 52 -2.10 -38.39 -14.15
CA PHE A 52 -2.46 -39.50 -13.27
C PHE A 52 -3.75 -40.20 -13.71
N GLU A 53 -4.77 -39.45 -14.14
CA GLU A 53 -6.01 -40.04 -14.67
C GLU A 53 -5.74 -40.84 -15.95
N ALA A 54 -4.97 -40.28 -16.88
CA ALA A 54 -4.53 -40.99 -18.10
C ALA A 54 -3.78 -42.28 -17.74
N GLY A 55 -2.88 -42.24 -16.75
CA GLY A 55 -2.17 -43.43 -16.24
C GLY A 55 -3.10 -44.48 -15.63
N ARG A 56 -4.15 -44.07 -14.90
CA ARG A 56 -5.16 -44.98 -14.34
C ARG A 56 -5.99 -45.66 -15.44
N VAL A 57 -6.53 -44.88 -16.37
CA VAL A 57 -7.28 -45.38 -17.53
C VAL A 57 -6.42 -46.36 -18.33
N LEU A 58 -5.18 -45.98 -18.61
CA LEU A 58 -4.22 -46.81 -19.33
C LEU A 58 -3.95 -48.14 -18.61
N THR A 59 -3.69 -48.11 -17.30
CA THR A 59 -3.46 -49.33 -16.51
C THR A 59 -4.67 -50.24 -16.54
N SER A 60 -5.88 -49.68 -16.42
CA SER A 60 -7.12 -50.45 -16.48
C SER A 60 -7.37 -51.11 -17.84
N GLN A 61 -7.01 -50.45 -18.94
CA GLN A 61 -7.13 -50.98 -20.31
C GLN A 61 -6.03 -51.98 -20.68
N ARG A 62 -4.92 -52.01 -19.93
CA ARG A 62 -3.73 -52.82 -20.24
C ARG A 62 -3.63 -54.13 -19.48
N LEU A 63 -4.43 -54.33 -18.43
CA LEU A 63 -4.45 -55.57 -17.65
C LEU A 63 -5.15 -56.75 -18.37
N GLY A 64 -5.81 -56.51 -19.51
CA GLY A 64 -6.66 -57.50 -20.18
C GLY A 64 -6.01 -58.35 -21.28
N GLU A 65 -5.01 -57.83 -22.02
CA GLU A 65 -4.53 -58.49 -23.25
C GLU A 65 -3.05 -58.18 -23.56
N PRO A 66 -2.31 -59.12 -24.20
CA PRO A 66 -0.94 -58.88 -24.65
C PRO A 66 -0.89 -57.81 -25.75
N ARG A 67 0.04 -56.86 -25.62
CA ARG A 67 0.21 -55.69 -26.50
C ARG A 67 1.48 -55.79 -27.33
N SER A 68 1.45 -55.16 -28.51
CA SER A 68 2.63 -55.02 -29.36
C SER A 68 3.63 -54.02 -28.78
N ALA A 69 4.92 -54.18 -29.11
CA ALA A 69 5.96 -53.23 -28.72
C ALA A 69 5.65 -51.79 -29.18
N ARG A 70 5.01 -51.63 -30.35
CA ARG A 70 4.61 -50.33 -30.90
C ARG A 70 3.59 -49.60 -30.02
N GLU A 71 2.61 -50.32 -29.46
CA GLU A 71 1.61 -49.73 -28.56
C GLU A 71 2.22 -49.33 -27.21
N LEU A 72 3.21 -50.07 -26.71
CA LEU A 72 3.93 -49.70 -25.50
C LEU A 72 4.77 -48.44 -25.72
N VAL A 73 5.45 -48.34 -26.87
CA VAL A 73 6.24 -47.15 -27.26
C VAL A 73 5.35 -45.92 -27.41
N GLY A 74 4.20 -46.03 -28.10
CA GLY A 74 3.28 -44.89 -28.29
C GLY A 74 2.86 -44.24 -26.97
N VAL A 75 2.65 -45.05 -25.94
CA VAL A 75 2.27 -44.54 -24.63
C VAL A 75 3.44 -44.00 -23.82
N GLY A 76 4.65 -44.52 -24.04
CA GLY A 76 5.86 -43.86 -23.53
C GLY A 76 5.99 -42.44 -24.08
N ILE A 77 5.69 -42.25 -25.38
CA ILE A 77 5.67 -40.92 -26.03
C ILE A 77 4.59 -40.03 -25.40
N ASP A 78 3.37 -40.53 -25.25
CA ASP A 78 2.27 -39.76 -24.63
C ASP A 78 2.60 -39.35 -23.19
N TRP A 79 3.27 -40.23 -22.42
CA TRP A 79 3.70 -39.95 -21.06
C TRP A 79 4.77 -38.87 -21.00
N GLN A 80 5.75 -38.92 -21.91
CA GLN A 80 6.78 -37.90 -22.04
C GLN A 80 6.16 -36.54 -22.42
N LEU A 81 5.17 -36.51 -23.31
CA LEU A 81 4.46 -35.27 -23.67
C LEU A 81 3.75 -34.64 -22.47
N PHE A 82 3.24 -35.44 -21.52
CA PHE A 82 2.71 -34.89 -20.27
C PHE A 82 3.82 -34.28 -19.40
N ASP A 83 4.97 -34.94 -19.29
CA ASP A 83 6.12 -34.43 -18.53
C ASP A 83 6.60 -33.09 -19.11
N ASP A 84 6.80 -33.02 -20.43
CA ASP A 84 7.25 -31.80 -21.10
C ASP A 84 6.25 -30.64 -20.90
N ARG A 85 4.94 -30.92 -20.94
CA ARG A 85 3.90 -29.90 -20.68
C ARG A 85 3.88 -29.44 -19.23
N ILE A 86 4.09 -30.35 -18.28
CA ILE A 86 4.17 -30.00 -16.85
C ILE A 86 5.42 -29.17 -16.57
N GLU A 87 6.55 -29.54 -17.16
CA GLU A 87 7.82 -28.80 -17.08
C GLU A 87 7.62 -27.37 -17.61
N ALA A 88 7.07 -27.22 -18.82
CA ALA A 88 6.79 -25.92 -19.43
C ALA A 88 5.83 -25.08 -18.58
N ALA A 89 4.79 -25.68 -17.99
CA ALA A 89 3.88 -24.97 -17.08
C ALA A 89 4.58 -24.54 -15.79
N ARG A 90 5.49 -25.36 -15.24
CA ARG A 90 6.30 -24.99 -14.06
C ARG A 90 7.25 -23.84 -14.36
N GLU A 91 7.86 -23.81 -15.54
CA GLU A 91 8.72 -22.71 -15.96
C GLU A 91 7.99 -21.36 -15.95
N LEU A 92 6.67 -21.35 -16.20
CA LEU A 92 5.83 -20.14 -16.12
C LEU A 92 5.52 -19.72 -14.68
N THR A 93 5.57 -20.63 -13.69
CA THR A 93 5.31 -20.29 -12.28
C THR A 93 6.42 -19.44 -11.66
N VAL A 94 7.67 -19.67 -12.07
CA VAL A 94 8.86 -18.96 -11.56
C VAL A 94 8.80 -17.45 -11.83
N PRO A 95 8.60 -16.96 -13.07
CA PRO A 95 8.48 -15.53 -13.34
C PRO A 95 7.23 -14.92 -12.68
N ALA A 96 6.12 -15.65 -12.60
CA ALA A 96 4.92 -15.18 -11.90
C ALA A 96 5.17 -14.96 -10.40
N LEU A 97 5.88 -15.89 -9.74
CA LEU A 97 6.28 -15.74 -8.34
C LEU A 97 7.29 -14.60 -8.15
N ALA A 98 8.24 -14.45 -9.07
CA ALA A 98 9.19 -13.34 -9.04
C ALA A 98 8.47 -11.98 -9.11
N ARG A 99 7.47 -11.86 -9.99
CA ARG A 99 6.61 -10.69 -10.09
C ARG A 99 5.87 -10.40 -8.77
N VAL A 100 5.28 -11.42 -8.13
CA VAL A 100 4.61 -11.24 -6.83
C VAL A 100 5.58 -10.65 -5.80
N ARG A 101 6.82 -11.16 -5.75
CA ARG A 101 7.85 -10.66 -4.82
C ARG A 101 8.22 -9.20 -5.11
N GLU A 102 8.44 -8.87 -6.38
CA GLU A 102 8.77 -7.51 -6.81
C GLU A 102 7.65 -6.52 -6.47
N GLU A 103 6.41 -6.83 -6.83
CA GLU A 103 5.28 -5.92 -6.58
C GLU A 103 4.98 -5.79 -5.08
N THR A 104 5.25 -6.84 -4.28
CA THR A 104 5.15 -6.78 -2.81
C THR A 104 6.22 -5.86 -2.23
N ALA A 105 7.47 -5.95 -2.71
CA ALA A 105 8.54 -5.06 -2.25
C ALA A 105 8.21 -3.58 -2.55
N ARG A 106 7.68 -3.29 -3.75
CA ARG A 106 7.20 -1.94 -4.11
C ARG A 106 6.06 -1.47 -3.21
N LEU A 107 5.14 -2.36 -2.84
CA LEU A 107 4.06 -2.05 -1.90
C LEU A 107 4.61 -1.66 -0.52
N ASP A 108 5.61 -2.39 -0.03
CA ASP A 108 6.23 -2.11 1.27
C ASP A 108 6.96 -0.76 1.28
N GLU A 109 7.63 -0.41 0.19
CA GLU A 109 8.22 0.93 0.01
C GLU A 109 7.16 2.03 0.05
N LEU A 110 6.04 1.87 -0.65
CA LEU A 110 4.94 2.83 -0.64
C LEU A 110 4.30 2.95 0.76
N ARG A 111 4.18 1.85 1.50
CA ARG A 111 3.69 1.86 2.89
C ARG A 111 4.62 2.60 3.83
N GLU A 112 5.94 2.44 3.67
CA GLU A 112 6.94 3.24 4.39
C GLU A 112 6.82 4.73 4.02
N GLN A 113 6.64 5.06 2.74
CA GLN A 113 6.39 6.45 2.33
C GLN A 113 5.12 7.03 2.94
N LEU A 114 4.04 6.24 3.04
CA LEU A 114 2.80 6.64 3.68
C LEU A 114 3.02 6.93 5.18
N ARG A 115 3.71 6.03 5.89
CA ARG A 115 4.08 6.24 7.31
C ARG A 115 4.86 7.54 7.51
N ARG A 116 5.79 7.86 6.62
CA ARG A 116 6.54 9.13 6.66
C ARG A 116 5.66 10.35 6.34
N ALA A 117 4.68 10.20 5.44
CA ALA A 117 3.74 11.26 5.12
C ALA A 117 2.81 11.56 6.30
N ASP A 118 2.29 10.51 6.96
CA ASP A 118 1.48 10.61 8.18
C ASP A 118 2.25 11.32 9.30
N ALA A 119 3.48 10.88 9.59
CA ALA A 119 4.31 11.51 10.61
C ALA A 119 4.55 13.01 10.36
N LYS A 120 4.70 13.42 9.08
CA LYS A 120 4.86 14.83 8.69
C LYS A 120 3.54 15.61 8.80
N ARG A 121 2.39 14.97 8.59
CA ARG A 121 1.07 15.58 8.82
C ARG A 121 0.86 15.85 10.31
N ASP A 122 1.09 14.83 11.15
CA ASP A 122 0.94 14.93 12.61
C ASP A 122 1.89 15.96 13.21
N GLN A 123 3.11 16.08 12.67
CA GLN A 123 4.05 17.13 13.09
C GLN A 123 3.55 18.53 12.71
N ALA A 124 2.96 18.69 11.52
CA ALA A 124 2.41 19.97 11.08
C ALA A 124 1.20 20.37 11.93
N GLU A 125 0.31 19.44 12.26
CA GLU A 125 -0.84 19.65 13.15
C GLU A 125 -0.41 20.11 14.53
N ARG A 126 0.50 19.37 15.19
CA ARG A 126 1.04 19.77 16.51
C ARG A 126 1.71 21.14 16.48
N THR A 127 2.41 21.46 15.39
CA THR A 127 3.04 22.77 15.22
C THR A 127 2.00 23.88 15.07
N ALA A 128 0.93 23.63 14.31
CA ALA A 128 -0.18 24.55 14.14
C ALA A 128 -0.87 24.83 15.48
N GLU A 129 -1.21 23.80 16.23
CA GLU A 129 -1.82 23.93 17.56
C GLU A 129 -0.97 24.78 18.52
N ARG A 130 0.35 24.52 18.55
CA ARG A 130 1.27 25.30 19.39
C ARG A 130 1.30 26.77 19.01
N LEU A 131 1.30 27.07 17.70
CA LEU A 131 1.32 28.45 17.21
C LEU A 131 -0.01 29.16 17.48
N THR A 132 -1.14 28.46 17.35
CA THR A 132 -2.46 29.00 17.72
C THR A 132 -2.49 29.36 19.20
N ARG A 133 -2.05 28.47 20.10
CA ARG A 133 -2.00 28.75 21.55
C ARG A 133 -1.13 29.96 21.87
N ALA A 134 0.06 30.05 21.26
CA ALA A 134 0.95 31.19 21.46
C ALA A 134 0.37 32.51 20.92
N ALA A 135 -0.39 32.46 19.81
CA ALA A 135 -1.08 33.63 19.28
C ALA A 135 -2.22 34.08 20.20
N THR A 136 -3.01 33.15 20.74
CA THR A 136 -4.07 33.43 21.72
C THR A 136 -3.49 34.10 22.97
N GLN A 137 -2.43 33.55 23.56
CA GLN A 137 -1.77 34.13 24.74
C GLN A 137 -1.26 35.56 24.49
N ARG A 138 -0.72 35.82 23.30
CA ARG A 138 -0.27 37.18 22.93
C ARG A 138 -1.43 38.14 22.75
N ALA A 139 -2.56 37.68 22.20
CA ALA A 139 -3.74 38.50 22.04
C ALA A 139 -4.32 38.86 23.42
N GLU A 140 -4.45 37.88 24.31
CA GLU A 140 -4.90 38.08 25.70
C GLU A 140 -4.00 39.10 26.44
N ALA A 141 -2.67 38.92 26.40
CA ALA A 141 -1.74 39.84 27.03
C ALA A 141 -1.79 41.27 26.43
N ALA A 142 -2.02 41.38 25.11
CA ALA A 142 -2.15 42.68 24.46
C ALA A 142 -3.48 43.38 24.78
N ASP A 143 -4.54 42.61 25.03
CA ASP A 143 -5.84 43.14 25.47
C ASP A 143 -5.79 43.57 26.94
N GLU A 144 -5.11 42.80 27.80
CA GLU A 144 -4.84 43.15 29.21
C GLU A 144 -4.02 44.46 29.31
N ALA A 145 -2.91 44.56 28.58
CA ALA A 145 -2.10 45.78 28.55
C ALA A 145 -2.88 47.02 28.06
N ARG A 146 -3.79 46.83 27.09
CA ARG A 146 -4.68 47.92 26.61
C ARG A 146 -5.70 48.32 27.67
N ALA A 147 -6.23 47.38 28.45
CA ALA A 147 -7.14 47.67 29.55
C ALA A 147 -6.44 48.41 30.69
N GLU A 148 -5.21 48.00 31.04
CA GLU A 148 -4.38 48.70 32.03
C GLU A 148 -4.05 50.13 31.59
N GLU A 149 -3.64 50.33 30.34
CA GLU A 149 -3.36 51.66 29.79
C GLU A 149 -4.62 52.56 29.85
N ALA A 150 -5.79 52.03 29.49
CA ALA A 150 -7.05 52.77 29.59
C ALA A 150 -7.38 53.15 31.05
N ALA A 151 -7.19 52.23 32.00
CA ALA A 151 -7.41 52.49 33.42
C ALA A 151 -6.46 53.58 33.96
N LEU A 152 -5.18 53.53 33.59
CA LEU A 152 -4.18 54.54 33.97
C LEU A 152 -4.53 55.92 33.39
N ARG A 153 -4.95 56.00 32.13
CA ARG A 153 -5.39 57.26 31.52
C ARG A 153 -6.58 57.88 32.24
N VAL A 154 -7.56 57.07 32.64
CA VAL A 154 -8.71 57.54 33.44
C VAL A 154 -8.27 58.03 34.81
N ALA A 155 -7.35 57.32 35.47
CA ALA A 155 -6.85 57.71 36.79
C ALA A 155 -6.01 59.01 36.78
N ILE A 156 -5.31 59.30 35.68
CA ILE A 156 -4.44 60.48 35.55
C ILE A 156 -5.23 61.72 35.07
N ALA A 157 -6.30 61.55 34.30
CA ALA A 157 -7.12 62.67 33.80
C ALA A 157 -7.54 63.72 34.86
N PRO A 158 -7.98 63.36 36.08
CA PRO A 158 -8.35 64.36 37.10
C PRO A 158 -7.15 65.10 37.72
N LEU A 159 -5.91 64.62 37.56
CA LEU A 159 -4.72 65.32 38.06
C LEU A 159 -4.27 66.46 37.15
N GLY A 160 -4.64 66.43 35.86
CA GLY A 160 -4.31 67.48 34.89
C GLY A 160 -5.24 68.70 34.91
N GLU A 161 -6.41 68.60 35.56
CA GLU A 161 -7.37 69.71 35.69
C GLU A 161 -7.06 70.66 36.86
N HIS A 162 -6.09 70.33 37.71
CA HIS A 162 -5.69 71.15 38.87
C HIS A 162 -4.43 72.01 38.66
N GLU A 163 -3.84 72.02 37.46
CA GLU A 163 -2.72 72.89 37.07
C GLU A 163 -3.12 74.04 36.12
N GLY A 164 -4.43 74.26 35.90
CA GLY A 164 -4.98 75.35 35.08
C GLY A 164 -5.49 76.54 35.88
#